data_AF-A0A2E9FG02-F1
#
_entry.id   AF-A0A2E9FG02-F1
#
_cell.length_a   1.000
_cell.length_b   1.000
_cell.length_c   1.000
_cell.angle_alpha   90.00
_cell.angle_beta   90.00
_cell.angle_gamma   90.00
#
_symmetry.space_group_name_H-M   'P 1'
#
loop_
_entity.id
_entity.type
_entity.pdbx_description
1 polymer ?
#
loop_
_entity_poly.entity_id
_entity_poly.type
_entity_poly.pdbx_seq_one_letter_code
_entity_poly.pdbx_strand_id
1 'polypeptide(L)'
;MNIAEIITLFLWALGLVNLIEPFNGFLFYIAHFIFFTLLIAHVIEIFIYHKLIKEKSKNYVAGLIQTFLFGVIYLNKLKKL
;
A
#
# COMPACT_ATOMS: atom_id res chain seq x y z
N MET A 1 13.65 7.07 -0.55
CA MET A 1 12.27 7.10 -0.01
C MET A 1 11.74 8.51 -0.22
N ASN A 2 10.58 8.66 -0.87
CA ASN A 2 9.96 9.97 -1.09
C ASN A 2 8.87 10.25 -0.03
N ILE A 3 8.38 11.48 0.02
CA ILE A 3 7.36 11.90 0.99
C ILE A 3 6.08 11.04 0.87
N ALA A 4 5.68 10.68 -0.34
CA ALA A 4 4.50 9.86 -0.57
C ALA A 4 4.64 8.43 0.03
N GLU A 5 5.81 7.82 -0.09
CA GLU A 5 6.11 6.51 0.54
C GLU A 5 6.06 6.60 2.07
N ILE A 6 6.59 7.68 2.64
CA ILE A 6 6.55 7.91 4.09
C ILE A 6 5.10 8.06 4.57
N ILE A 7 4.30 8.87 3.89
CA ILE A 7 2.88 9.06 4.20
C ILE A 7 2.14 7.72 4.10
N THR A 8 2.39 6.94 3.05
CA THR A 8 1.71 5.65 2.85
C THR A 8 2.03 4.67 3.99
N LEU A 9 3.30 4.58 4.41
CA LEU A 9 3.70 3.76 5.55
C LEU A 9 3.11 4.24 6.87
N PHE A 10 3.00 5.56 7.07
CA PHE A 10 2.33 6.12 8.24
C PHE A 10 0.85 5.73 8.28
N LEU A 11 0.14 5.78 7.14
CA LEU A 11 -1.26 5.36 7.06
C LEU A 11 -1.42 3.85 7.31
N TRP A 12 -0.51 3.02 6.79
CA TRP A 12 -0.44 1.59 7.14
C TRP A 12 -0.28 1.39 8.64
N ALA A 13 0.69 2.08 9.26
CA ALA A 13 0.95 1.97 10.68
C ALA A 13 -0.25 2.41 11.52
N LEU A 14 -0.89 3.53 11.18
CA LEU A 14 -2.10 4.02 11.85
C LEU A 14 -3.21 2.96 11.84
N GLY A 15 -3.45 2.34 10.69
CA GLY A 15 -4.46 1.30 10.53
C GLY A 15 -4.12 0.02 11.30
N LEU A 16 -2.86 -0.43 11.22
CA LEU A 16 -2.39 -1.63 11.91
C LEU A 16 -2.43 -1.47 13.43
N VAL A 17 -2.01 -0.33 13.96
CA VAL A 17 -2.12 -0.03 15.39
C VAL A 17 -3.58 -0.07 15.81
N ASN A 18 -4.50 0.54 15.05
CA ASN A 18 -5.93 0.52 15.35
C ASN A 18 -6.58 -0.88 15.25
N LEU A 19 -5.99 -1.83 14.52
CA LEU A 19 -6.45 -3.23 14.49
C LEU A 19 -6.00 -4.02 15.74
N ILE A 20 -4.79 -3.74 16.23
CA ILE A 20 -4.19 -4.44 17.38
C ILE A 20 -4.69 -3.81 18.69
N GLU A 21 -4.68 -2.50 18.75
CA GLU A 21 -5.11 -1.66 19.86
C GLU A 21 -6.11 -0.61 19.33
N PRO A 22 -7.41 -0.95 19.30
CA PRO A 22 -8.45 -0.07 18.79
C PRO A 22 -8.44 1.30 19.45
N PHE A 23 -8.36 2.35 18.65
CA PHE A 23 -8.57 3.71 19.11
C PHE A 23 -10.01 3.90 19.59
N ASN A 24 -10.26 4.97 20.34
CA ASN A 24 -11.59 5.30 20.84
C ASN A 24 -12.34 6.28 19.94
N GLY A 25 -13.66 6.13 19.88
CA GLY A 25 -14.57 7.10 19.27
C GLY A 25 -14.36 7.28 17.75
N PHE A 26 -14.36 8.53 17.29
CA PHE A 26 -14.30 8.86 15.87
C PHE A 26 -13.01 8.39 15.17
N LEU A 27 -11.89 8.40 15.88
CA LEU A 27 -10.58 8.02 15.33
C LEU A 27 -10.53 6.54 14.92
N PHE A 28 -11.25 5.67 15.63
CA PHE A 28 -11.40 4.25 15.30
C PHE A 28 -11.94 4.05 13.88
N TYR A 29 -13.01 4.75 13.55
CA TYR A 29 -13.71 4.61 12.27
C TYR A 29 -12.86 5.17 11.13
N ILE A 30 -12.19 6.31 11.36
CA ILE A 30 -11.28 6.88 10.36
C ILE A 30 -10.12 5.93 10.07
N ALA A 31 -9.43 5.45 11.10
CA ALA A 31 -8.28 4.58 10.93
C ALA A 31 -8.67 3.26 10.24
N HIS A 32 -9.81 2.66 10.61
CA HIS A 32 -10.36 1.49 9.92
C HIS A 32 -10.70 1.77 8.45
N PHE A 33 -11.39 2.88 8.17
CA PHE A 33 -11.77 3.25 6.82
C PHE A 33 -10.55 3.47 5.93
N ILE A 34 -9.54 4.21 6.41
CA ILE A 34 -8.28 4.43 5.70
C ILE A 34 -7.58 3.10 5.45
N PHE A 35 -7.44 2.25 6.47
CA PHE A 35 -6.74 0.98 6.37
C PHE A 35 -7.37 0.05 5.32
N PHE A 36 -8.68 -0.17 5.40
CA PHE A 36 -9.35 -1.07 4.47
C PHE A 36 -9.41 -0.50 3.05
N THR A 37 -9.56 0.82 2.90
CA THR A 37 -9.48 1.47 1.58
C THR A 37 -8.10 1.26 0.96
N LEU A 38 -7.03 1.49 1.74
CA LEU A 38 -5.64 1.30 1.29
C LEU A 38 -5.35 -0.16 0.94
N LEU A 39 -5.74 -1.09 1.82
CA LEU A 39 -5.58 -2.52 1.63
C LEU A 39 -6.28 -3.00 0.35
N ILE A 40 -7.56 -2.66 0.18
CA ILE A 40 -8.34 -3.07 -0.99
C ILE A 40 -7.73 -2.46 -2.27
N ALA A 41 -7.39 -1.17 -2.27
CA ALA A 41 -6.78 -0.51 -3.41
C ALA A 41 -5.47 -1.19 -3.83
N HIS A 42 -4.56 -1.44 -2.90
CA HIS A 42 -3.26 -2.03 -3.21
C HIS A 42 -3.37 -3.50 -3.65
N VAL A 43 -4.33 -4.26 -3.09
CA VAL A 43 -4.64 -5.63 -3.56
C VAL A 43 -5.17 -5.60 -5.00
N ILE A 44 -6.11 -4.70 -5.31
CA ILE A 44 -6.63 -4.52 -6.67
C ILE A 44 -5.49 -4.14 -7.63
N GLU A 45 -4.61 -3.23 -7.24
CA GLU A 45 -3.47 -2.82 -8.05
C GLU A 45 -2.51 -3.97 -8.33
N ILE A 46 -2.24 -4.84 -7.36
CA ILE A 46 -1.46 -6.05 -7.58
C ILE A 46 -2.12 -6.91 -8.66
N PHE A 47 -3.42 -7.17 -8.56
CA PHE A 47 -4.14 -8.01 -9.52
C PHE A 47 -4.15 -7.40 -10.93
N ILE A 48 -4.36 -6.09 -11.06
CA ILE A 48 -4.39 -5.40 -12.36
C ILE A 48 -2.99 -5.34 -12.98
N TYR A 49 -1.98 -5.00 -12.20
CA TYR A 49 -0.63 -4.71 -12.71
C TYR A 49 0.36 -5.86 -12.55
N HIS A 50 -0.09 -7.07 -12.20
CA HIS A 50 0.78 -8.23 -11.99
C HIS A 50 1.71 -8.54 -13.19
N LYS A 51 1.23 -8.35 -14.43
CA LYS A 51 2.03 -8.54 -15.66
C LYS A 51 3.16 -7.52 -15.74
N LEU A 52 2.85 -6.23 -15.56
CA LEU A 52 3.83 -5.14 -15.54
C LEU A 52 4.90 -5.39 -14.45
N ILE A 53 4.47 -5.80 -13.25
CA ILE A 53 5.39 -6.11 -12.16
C ILE A 53 6.30 -7.27 -12.55
N LYS A 54 5.77 -8.34 -13.14
CA LYS A 54 6.56 -9.51 -13.57
C LYS A 54 7.59 -9.16 -14.63
N GLU A 55 7.28 -8.26 -15.55
CA GLU A 55 8.16 -7.89 -16.66
C GLU A 55 9.24 -6.86 -16.27
N LYS A 56 8.89 -5.88 -15.43
CA LYS A 56 9.75 -4.72 -15.14
C LYS A 56 10.48 -4.80 -13.80
N SER A 57 9.99 -5.59 -12.84
CA SER A 57 10.67 -5.73 -11.55
C SER A 57 11.84 -6.72 -11.64
N LYS A 58 12.94 -6.43 -10.95
CA LYS A 58 14.09 -7.36 -10.86
C LYS A 58 13.74 -8.68 -10.21
N ASN A 59 12.79 -8.66 -9.27
CA ASN A 59 12.28 -9.83 -8.58
C ASN A 59 10.76 -9.66 -8.43
N TYR A 60 10.00 -10.62 -8.96
CA TYR A 60 8.55 -10.56 -9.01
C TYR A 60 7.93 -10.45 -7.62
N VAL A 61 8.36 -11.29 -6.66
CA VAL A 61 7.84 -11.28 -5.28
C VAL A 61 8.12 -9.96 -4.59
N ALA A 62 9.35 -9.44 -4.73
CA ALA A 62 9.69 -8.13 -4.20
C ALA A 62 8.80 -7.04 -4.83
N GLY A 63 8.55 -7.09 -6.15
CA GLY A 63 7.67 -6.16 -6.84
C GLY A 63 6.22 -6.22 -6.36
N LEU A 64 5.70 -7.42 -6.04
CA LEU A 64 4.38 -7.58 -5.42
C LEU A 64 4.33 -6.93 -4.03
N ILE A 65 5.33 -7.17 -3.18
CA ILE A 65 5.42 -6.57 -1.84
C ILE A 65 5.53 -5.03 -1.95
N GLN A 66 6.34 -4.53 -2.87
CA GLN A 66 6.49 -3.08 -3.07
C GLN A 66 5.19 -2.45 -3.59
N THR A 67 4.44 -3.14 -4.45
CA THR A 67 3.10 -2.69 -4.87
C THR A 67 2.10 -2.79 -3.72
N PHE A 68 2.20 -3.81 -2.86
CA PHE A 68 1.35 -3.92 -1.68
C PHE A 68 1.56 -2.79 -0.68
N LEU A 69 2.80 -2.35 -0.49
CA LEU A 69 3.13 -1.30 0.47
C LEU A 69 2.88 0.09 -0.09
N PHE A 70 3.22 0.32 -1.36
CA PHE A 70 3.30 1.67 -1.94
C PHE A 70 2.35 1.89 -3.13
N GLY A 71 1.65 0.85 -3.58
CA GLY A 71 0.67 0.92 -4.65
C GLY A 71 1.18 1.59 -5.93
N VAL A 72 0.38 2.52 -6.45
CA VAL A 72 0.71 3.32 -7.65
C VAL A 72 2.04 4.05 -7.56
N ILE A 73 2.55 4.37 -6.37
CA ILE A 73 3.83 5.07 -6.23
C ILE A 73 4.97 4.20 -6.76
N TYR A 74 4.96 2.90 -6.43
CA TYR A 74 5.94 1.94 -6.95
C TYR A 74 5.68 1.62 -8.43
N LEU A 75 4.42 1.43 -8.83
CA LEU A 75 4.06 1.16 -10.22
C LEU A 75 4.49 2.28 -11.17
N ASN A 76 4.37 3.54 -10.74
CA ASN A 76 4.83 4.71 -11.50
C ASN A 76 6.35 4.75 -11.64
N LYS A 77 7.11 4.21 -10.68
CA LYS A 77 8.56 4.02 -10.83
C LYS A 77 8.85 2.94 -11.86
N LEU A 78 8.16 1.80 -11.81
CA LEU A 78 8.32 0.71 -12.79
C LEU A 78 8.02 1.16 -14.23
N LYS A 79 6.98 1.98 -14.44
CA LYS A 79 6.63 2.51 -15.77
C LYS A 79 7.68 3.45 -16.36
N LYS A 80 8.57 4.02 -15.53
CA LYS A 80 9.66 4.91 -15.95
C LYS A 80 10.97 4.16 -16.25
N LEU A 81 11.03 2.86 -16.00
CA LEU A 81 12.16 1.98 -16.32
C LEU A 81 12.01 1.38 -17.72
#